data_AF-A0A8W8NCA2-F1
#
_entry.id   AF-A0A8W8NCA2-F1
#
_cell.length_a   1.000
_cell.length_b   1.000
_cell.length_c   1.000
_cell.angle_alpha   90.00
_cell.angle_beta   90.00
_cell.angle_gamma   90.00
#
_symmetry.space_group_name_H-M   'P 1'
#
loop_
_entity.id
_entity.type
_entity.pdbx_description
1 polymer ?
#
loop_
_entity_poly.entity_id
_entity_poly.type
_entity_poly.pdbx_seq_one_letter_code
_entity_poly.pdbx_strand_id
1 'polypeptide(L)'
;MDDGPSEAVQTNSEVTQPSRTTTSSSYAICMDDIPPAVPSVHNMLDKQKVWLVGSSILKHAQLEAFLRPGGLHLNLKRLNISLWWQGYSGLKLSQVEQKLKTLAKVIWSWILPRRQWRYSQNSRAMESQRKRLNSCASRLALRYVGAIIRHPDIKRDSLFFCDGVHLSKLANAVFLNTLQGGLEAILTKGHACYPASQAYPRALLGYSGCTFDRLSQRGIREVDKFKPALVCLQLGSNDLCSIDVEVNDLVDKIVDFTVMLRGRGVRRVCVYQILHRKPPTKPGRFTVGSEWFNSRVDLVNRLLDERLGRDFLSGVRFWRHAGFCSTENKAKVLCEDGVHLNETQGYPKYYNSVRALVVSGLIVYSFISLWKMKAQCLVLEKNSI
;
A
#
# COMPACT_ATOMS: atom_id res chain seq x y z
N MET A 1 -44.94 -21.10 -60.83
CA MET A 1 -44.04 -22.27 -60.96
C MET A 1 -44.37 -23.12 -59.76
N ASP A 2 -44.95 -24.29 -60.03
CA ASP A 2 -45.64 -25.10 -59.05
C ASP A 2 -44.70 -26.05 -58.31
N ASP A 3 -45.10 -26.49 -57.12
CA ASP A 3 -44.35 -27.42 -56.28
C ASP A 3 -44.36 -28.86 -56.82
N GLY A 4 -43.28 -29.60 -56.57
CA GLY A 4 -43.14 -31.03 -56.84
C GLY A 4 -42.73 -31.80 -55.57
N PRO A 5 -43.28 -33.00 -55.27
CA PRO A 5 -43.40 -33.46 -53.89
C PRO A 5 -42.35 -34.46 -53.39
N SER A 6 -42.41 -34.65 -52.08
CA SER A 6 -41.69 -35.64 -51.25
C SER A 6 -42.13 -37.09 -51.48
N GLU A 7 -41.21 -38.06 -51.35
CA GLU A 7 -41.43 -39.24 -50.48
C GLU A 7 -40.12 -39.97 -50.11
N ALA A 8 -40.19 -40.88 -49.13
CA ALA A 8 -39.05 -41.42 -48.38
C ALA A 8 -39.06 -42.95 -48.30
N VAL A 9 -37.90 -43.57 -48.04
CA VAL A 9 -37.79 -44.99 -47.63
C VAL A 9 -36.79 -45.14 -46.49
N GLN A 10 -37.22 -45.82 -45.43
CA GLN A 10 -36.41 -46.25 -44.27
C GLN A 10 -35.80 -47.64 -44.52
N THR A 11 -34.70 -47.98 -43.84
CA THR A 11 -34.43 -49.38 -43.44
C THR A 11 -33.86 -49.42 -42.02
N ASN A 12 -34.22 -50.47 -41.29
CA ASN A 12 -34.07 -50.56 -39.84
C ASN A 12 -32.71 -51.15 -39.41
N SER A 13 -32.29 -50.85 -38.18
CA SER A 13 -31.25 -51.59 -37.46
C SER A 13 -31.89 -52.21 -36.21
N GLU A 14 -31.88 -53.53 -36.13
CA GLU A 14 -32.57 -54.28 -35.07
C GLU A 14 -31.66 -54.56 -33.86
N VAL A 15 -32.29 -54.83 -32.71
CA VAL A 15 -31.68 -54.83 -31.38
C VAL A 15 -31.33 -56.25 -30.92
N THR A 16 -30.17 -56.44 -30.29
CA THR A 16 -30.01 -57.53 -29.30
C THR A 16 -29.01 -57.20 -28.19
N GLN A 17 -29.41 -57.48 -26.95
CA GLN A 17 -28.66 -57.41 -25.68
C GLN A 17 -29.32 -58.42 -24.72
N PRO A 18 -28.74 -58.78 -23.54
CA PRO A 18 -27.34 -58.64 -23.08
C PRO A 18 -26.81 -59.95 -22.43
N SER A 19 -25.55 -59.97 -21.95
CA SER A 19 -25.12 -60.82 -20.82
C SER A 19 -23.88 -60.27 -20.10
N ARG A 20 -23.90 -60.29 -18.76
CA ARG A 20 -22.77 -60.05 -17.82
C ARG A 20 -21.84 -61.29 -17.81
N THR A 21 -20.56 -61.34 -17.41
CA THR A 21 -19.58 -60.48 -16.67
C THR A 21 -18.16 -60.95 -17.11
N THR A 22 -16.97 -60.42 -16.73
CA THR A 22 -16.53 -59.62 -15.56
C THR A 22 -15.35 -58.67 -15.89
N THR A 23 -14.78 -58.06 -14.85
CA THR A 23 -13.77 -56.99 -14.73
C THR A 23 -12.28 -57.32 -14.95
N SER A 24 -11.53 -56.27 -15.31
CA SER A 24 -10.10 -55.99 -15.02
C SER A 24 -9.05 -56.64 -15.94
N SER A 25 -8.72 -56.06 -17.10
CA SER A 25 -7.97 -54.80 -17.33
C SER A 25 -6.45 -54.92 -17.08
N SER A 26 -5.72 -55.17 -18.17
CA SER A 26 -4.26 -55.16 -18.26
C SER A 26 -3.78 -53.84 -18.87
N TYR A 27 -2.89 -53.12 -18.18
CA TYR A 27 -2.14 -52.01 -18.77
C TYR A 27 -0.67 -52.40 -18.93
N ALA A 28 -0.24 -52.50 -20.19
CA ALA A 28 1.16 -52.58 -20.55
C ALA A 28 1.81 -51.19 -20.42
N ILE A 29 3.12 -51.19 -20.13
CA ILE A 29 3.90 -49.99 -19.80
C ILE A 29 4.16 -49.16 -21.06
N CYS A 30 3.73 -47.90 -21.06
CA CYS A 30 4.21 -46.89 -22.00
C CYS A 30 5.36 -46.09 -21.35
N MET A 31 6.47 -45.91 -22.06
CA MET A 31 7.59 -45.08 -21.60
C MET A 31 7.30 -43.59 -21.87
N ASP A 32 6.54 -42.95 -20.99
CA ASP A 32 6.33 -41.48 -21.00
C ASP A 32 6.04 -40.94 -19.58
N ASP A 33 6.97 -41.18 -18.64
CA ASP A 33 6.89 -40.62 -17.28
C ASP A 33 8.28 -40.27 -16.72
N ILE A 34 9.00 -39.38 -17.43
CA ILE A 34 10.02 -38.54 -16.78
C ILE A 34 9.28 -37.31 -16.25
N PRO A 35 9.12 -37.11 -14.94
CA PRO A 35 8.47 -35.91 -14.41
C PRO A 35 9.28 -34.68 -14.87
N PRO A 36 8.62 -33.60 -15.34
CA PRO A 36 9.32 -32.42 -15.83
C PRO A 36 10.23 -31.89 -14.73
N ALA A 37 11.51 -31.70 -15.06
CA ALA A 37 12.55 -31.37 -14.11
C ALA A 37 12.13 -30.22 -13.18
N VAL A 38 12.21 -30.47 -11.86
CA VAL A 38 11.90 -29.49 -10.82
C VAL A 38 12.62 -28.18 -11.16
N PRO A 39 11.92 -27.04 -11.33
CA PRO A 39 12.57 -25.80 -11.72
C PRO A 39 13.69 -25.43 -10.75
N SER A 40 14.92 -25.47 -11.25
CA SER A 40 16.13 -25.16 -10.50
C SER A 40 16.01 -23.83 -9.76
N VAL A 41 16.60 -23.75 -8.56
CA VAL A 41 16.55 -22.59 -7.64
C VAL A 41 17.41 -21.41 -8.13
N HIS A 42 17.56 -21.28 -9.46
CA HIS A 42 18.35 -20.28 -10.17
C HIS A 42 17.54 -19.54 -11.25
N ASN A 43 16.33 -19.10 -10.90
CA ASN A 43 15.83 -17.85 -11.48
C ASN A 43 16.60 -16.67 -10.87
N MET A 44 17.81 -16.42 -11.39
CA MET A 44 18.44 -15.11 -11.31
C MET A 44 17.47 -14.11 -11.95
N LEU A 45 16.76 -13.35 -11.11
CA LEU A 45 15.64 -12.50 -11.55
C LEU A 45 16.02 -11.59 -12.71
N ASP A 46 15.53 -11.92 -13.90
CA ASP A 46 15.73 -11.15 -15.12
C ASP A 46 15.41 -9.67 -14.89
N LYS A 47 16.26 -8.81 -15.44
CA LYS A 47 16.17 -7.36 -15.24
C LYS A 47 14.95 -6.79 -15.93
N GLN A 48 13.84 -6.71 -15.19
CA GLN A 48 12.57 -6.20 -15.68
C GLN A 48 12.70 -4.71 -16.04
N LYS A 49 12.26 -4.35 -17.25
CA LYS A 49 12.20 -2.96 -17.74
C LYS A 49 10.74 -2.54 -17.84
N VAL A 50 10.29 -1.65 -16.96
CA VAL A 50 8.92 -1.17 -16.90
C VAL A 50 8.83 0.21 -17.55
N TRP A 51 7.99 0.34 -18.57
CA TRP A 51 7.72 1.62 -19.23
C TRP A 51 6.54 2.30 -18.56
N LEU A 52 6.80 3.44 -17.91
CA LEU A 52 5.78 4.30 -17.34
C LEU A 52 5.42 5.38 -18.35
N VAL A 53 4.26 5.24 -18.99
CA VAL A 53 3.77 6.12 -20.05
C VAL A 53 2.51 6.84 -19.56
N GLY A 54 2.41 8.16 -19.76
CA GLY A 54 1.29 8.91 -19.22
C GLY A 54 1.29 10.42 -19.53
N SER A 55 0.27 11.12 -19.02
CA SER A 55 0.10 12.56 -19.26
C SER A 55 1.05 13.42 -18.42
N SER A 56 0.85 14.74 -18.41
CA SER A 56 1.58 15.69 -17.55
C SER A 56 1.66 15.28 -16.07
N ILE A 57 0.64 14.62 -15.51
CA ILE A 57 0.67 14.05 -14.16
C ILE A 57 1.89 13.13 -13.98
N LEU A 58 2.18 12.28 -14.96
CA LEU A 58 3.35 11.39 -14.91
C LEU A 58 4.67 12.15 -15.13
N LYS A 59 4.67 13.21 -15.94
CA LYS A 59 5.83 14.12 -16.11
C LYS A 59 6.19 14.79 -14.78
N HIS A 60 5.21 15.30 -14.03
CA HIS A 60 5.44 15.85 -12.69
C HIS A 60 5.84 14.77 -11.69
N ALA A 61 5.21 13.58 -11.74
CA ALA A 61 5.58 12.46 -10.88
C ALA A 61 7.03 11.98 -11.12
N GLN A 62 7.55 12.06 -12.36
CA GLN A 62 8.96 11.76 -12.67
C GLN A 62 9.92 12.74 -11.98
N LEU A 63 9.62 14.05 -12.02
CA LEU A 63 10.42 15.08 -11.35
C LEU A 63 10.41 14.88 -9.82
N GLU A 64 9.23 14.63 -9.24
CA GLU A 64 9.10 14.29 -7.82
C GLU A 64 9.78 12.96 -7.46
N ALA A 65 9.81 11.97 -8.36
CA ALA A 65 10.53 10.71 -8.15
C ALA A 65 12.05 10.91 -8.14
N PHE A 66 12.59 11.78 -9.01
CA PHE A 66 14.01 12.11 -9.05
C PHE A 66 14.51 12.68 -7.71
N LEU A 67 13.72 13.52 -7.06
CA LEU A 67 14.05 14.20 -5.81
C LEU A 67 13.86 13.33 -4.54
N ARG A 68 13.38 12.09 -4.67
CA ARG A 68 13.02 11.22 -3.52
C ARG A 68 14.04 10.12 -3.25
N PRO A 69 14.16 9.63 -1.99
CA PRO A 69 14.91 8.41 -1.69
C PRO A 69 14.45 7.22 -2.56
N GLY A 70 15.39 6.56 -3.24
CA GLY A 70 15.12 5.54 -4.25
C GLY A 70 15.04 6.06 -5.69
N GLY A 71 15.03 7.39 -5.88
CA GLY A 71 15.14 8.11 -7.15
C GLY A 71 14.09 7.72 -8.21
N LEU A 72 14.46 7.91 -9.48
CA LEU A 72 13.67 7.54 -10.66
C LEU A 72 13.25 6.07 -10.71
N HIS A 73 13.85 5.19 -9.89
CA HIS A 73 13.50 3.77 -9.83
C HIS A 73 12.56 3.43 -8.66
N LEU A 74 12.12 4.42 -7.88
CA LEU A 74 11.23 4.23 -6.72
C LEU A 74 11.74 3.15 -5.75
N ASN A 75 13.06 3.03 -5.57
CA ASN A 75 13.69 1.95 -4.78
C ASN A 75 13.32 0.51 -5.24
N LEU A 76 12.95 0.32 -6.51
CA LEU A 76 12.67 -1.00 -7.10
C LEU A 76 13.90 -1.66 -7.74
N LYS A 77 15.03 -0.93 -7.89
CA LYS A 77 16.32 -1.49 -8.32
C LYS A 77 16.76 -2.68 -7.46
N ARG A 78 16.44 -2.67 -6.16
CA ARG A 78 16.69 -3.79 -5.21
C ARG A 78 15.95 -5.09 -5.55
N LEU A 79 15.02 -5.05 -6.51
CA LEU A 79 14.20 -6.17 -6.98
C LEU A 79 14.45 -6.44 -8.48
N ASN A 80 15.59 -5.99 -9.02
CA ASN A 80 15.94 -6.03 -10.45
C ASN A 80 14.96 -5.32 -11.39
N ILE A 81 14.04 -4.50 -10.86
CA ILE A 81 13.08 -3.70 -11.64
C ILE A 81 13.68 -2.33 -11.95
N SER A 82 13.72 -2.00 -13.23
CA SER A 82 14.12 -0.70 -13.77
C SER A 82 12.92 0.02 -14.39
N LEU A 83 12.84 1.34 -14.21
CA LEU A 83 11.72 2.16 -14.67
C LEU A 83 12.21 3.12 -15.75
N TRP A 84 11.44 3.24 -16.83
CA TRP A 84 11.67 4.21 -17.89
C TRP A 84 10.45 5.12 -18.03
N TRP A 85 10.65 6.43 -17.94
CA TRP A 85 9.56 7.41 -17.82
C TRP A 85 9.31 8.11 -19.15
N GLN A 86 8.03 8.20 -19.51
CA GLN A 86 7.51 8.76 -20.76
C GLN A 86 6.26 9.61 -20.45
N GLY A 87 6.46 10.69 -19.69
CA GLY A 87 5.40 11.62 -19.30
C GLY A 87 5.29 12.81 -20.27
N TYR A 88 4.16 12.92 -20.99
CA TYR A 88 3.96 13.96 -22.01
C TYR A 88 2.75 14.85 -21.70
N SER A 89 2.92 16.17 -21.87
CA SER A 89 1.79 17.11 -21.87
C SER A 89 0.93 16.88 -23.12
N GLY A 90 -0.39 16.75 -22.95
CA GLY A 90 -1.32 16.58 -24.08
C GLY A 90 -1.32 15.19 -24.74
N LEU A 91 -0.71 14.16 -24.11
CA LEU A 91 -0.62 12.80 -24.64
C LEU A 91 -1.99 12.25 -25.12
N LYS A 92 -2.05 11.83 -26.38
CA LYS A 92 -3.17 11.08 -26.97
C LYS A 92 -2.80 9.59 -27.08
N LEU A 93 -3.78 8.69 -26.94
CA LEU A 93 -3.55 7.24 -26.96
C LEU A 93 -2.95 6.75 -28.30
N SER A 94 -3.34 7.37 -29.42
CA SER A 94 -2.78 7.06 -30.75
C SER A 94 -1.27 7.30 -30.84
N GLN A 95 -0.70 8.21 -30.04
CA GLN A 95 0.73 8.50 -30.01
C GLN A 95 1.57 7.40 -29.32
N VAL A 96 0.91 6.42 -28.67
CA VAL A 96 1.57 5.33 -27.95
C VAL A 96 1.18 3.95 -28.44
N GLU A 97 0.22 3.83 -29.37
CA GLU A 97 -0.30 2.56 -29.88
C GLU A 97 0.81 1.63 -30.38
N GLN A 98 1.73 2.14 -31.21
CA GLN A 98 2.84 1.33 -31.73
C GLN A 98 3.82 0.87 -30.62
N LYS A 99 3.97 1.65 -29.54
CA LYS A 99 4.73 1.25 -28.35
C LYS A 99 4.00 0.20 -27.51
N LEU A 100 2.66 0.16 -27.54
CA LEU A 100 1.88 -0.84 -26.79
C LEU A 100 1.96 -2.23 -27.43
N LYS A 101 2.07 -2.32 -28.76
CA LYS A 101 2.16 -3.59 -29.52
C LYS A 101 3.40 -4.44 -29.19
N THR A 102 4.45 -3.84 -28.61
CA THR A 102 5.70 -4.53 -28.24
C THR A 102 5.82 -4.87 -26.75
N LEU A 103 4.78 -4.61 -25.94
CA LEU A 103 4.81 -4.86 -24.50
C LEU A 103 4.34 -6.27 -24.16
N ALA A 104 5.19 -7.05 -23.47
CA ALA A 104 4.84 -8.37 -22.96
C ALA A 104 3.72 -8.35 -21.88
N LYS A 105 3.52 -7.23 -21.18
CA LYS A 105 2.48 -7.06 -20.16
C LYS A 105 2.05 -5.60 -20.02
N VAL A 106 0.75 -5.36 -20.00
CA VAL A 106 0.16 -4.02 -19.76
C VAL A 106 -0.35 -3.93 -18.32
N ILE A 107 0.10 -2.90 -17.59
CA ILE A 107 -0.40 -2.59 -16.24
C ILE A 107 -1.22 -1.29 -16.32
N TRP A 108 -2.53 -1.39 -16.18
CA TRP A 108 -3.43 -0.24 -16.20
C TRP A 108 -3.43 0.48 -14.85
N SER A 109 -2.67 1.56 -14.76
CA SER A 109 -2.77 2.53 -13.65
C SER A 109 -4.00 3.40 -13.85
N TRP A 110 -4.95 3.37 -12.90
CA TRP A 110 -6.20 4.12 -13.01
C TRP A 110 -5.95 5.61 -13.22
N ILE A 111 -6.58 6.18 -14.25
CA ILE A 111 -6.59 7.63 -14.50
C ILE A 111 -7.19 8.29 -13.27
N LEU A 112 -6.44 9.20 -12.64
CA LEU A 112 -6.82 9.90 -11.41
C LEU A 112 -8.03 10.83 -11.64
N PRO A 113 -8.88 11.07 -10.63
CA PRO A 113 -9.86 12.15 -10.69
C PRO A 113 -9.16 13.50 -10.94
N ARG A 114 -9.92 14.52 -11.37
CA ARG A 114 -9.43 15.91 -11.49
C ARG A 114 -10.50 16.87 -10.98
N ARG A 115 -10.07 18.01 -10.44
CA ARG A 115 -11.02 19.08 -10.04
C ARG A 115 -11.56 19.80 -11.28
N GLN A 116 -10.68 20.06 -12.25
CA GLN A 116 -10.98 20.74 -13.52
C GLN A 116 -10.55 19.90 -14.73
N TRP A 117 -11.20 20.15 -15.88
CA TRP A 117 -10.88 19.54 -17.16
C TRP A 117 -10.71 20.65 -18.21
N ARG A 118 -9.48 20.82 -18.72
CA ARG A 118 -9.08 21.97 -19.58
C ARG A 118 -10.01 22.24 -20.78
N TYR A 119 -10.70 21.22 -21.29
CA TYR A 119 -11.57 21.29 -22.47
C TYR A 119 -13.04 20.95 -22.17
N SER A 120 -13.47 20.98 -20.90
CA SER A 120 -14.88 20.74 -20.54
C SER A 120 -15.25 21.37 -19.21
N GLN A 121 -16.27 22.25 -19.25
CA GLN A 121 -16.86 22.82 -18.04
C GLN A 121 -17.71 21.79 -17.27
N ASN A 122 -18.25 20.77 -17.94
CA ASN A 122 -19.04 19.72 -17.30
C ASN A 122 -18.16 18.67 -16.60
N SER A 123 -17.56 19.09 -15.49
CA SER A 123 -16.66 18.26 -14.69
C SER A 123 -17.35 17.10 -13.93
N ARG A 124 -18.67 16.96 -14.04
CA ARG A 124 -19.44 15.78 -13.58
C ARG A 124 -19.48 14.73 -14.69
N ALA A 125 -19.82 15.11 -15.92
CA ALA A 125 -19.81 14.22 -17.08
C ALA A 125 -18.41 13.65 -17.36
N MET A 126 -17.37 14.48 -17.31
CA MET A 126 -15.97 14.04 -17.48
C MET A 126 -15.54 13.01 -16.43
N GLU A 127 -15.99 13.16 -15.18
CA GLU A 127 -15.69 12.22 -14.09
C GLU A 127 -16.43 10.89 -14.27
N SER A 128 -17.67 10.90 -14.78
CA SER A 128 -18.38 9.68 -15.20
C SER A 128 -17.69 8.98 -16.37
N GLN A 129 -17.23 9.72 -17.38
CA GLN A 129 -16.44 9.17 -18.50
C GLN A 129 -15.12 8.56 -18.01
N ARG A 130 -14.38 9.23 -17.12
CA ARG A 130 -13.16 8.70 -16.49
C ARG A 130 -13.41 7.36 -15.79
N LYS A 131 -14.50 7.26 -15.02
CA LYS A 131 -14.89 6.00 -14.35
C LYS A 131 -15.20 4.89 -15.36
N ARG A 132 -15.96 5.19 -16.42
CA ARG A 132 -16.27 4.24 -17.50
C ARG A 132 -15.02 3.76 -18.24
N LEU A 133 -14.10 4.68 -18.57
CA LEU A 133 -12.83 4.36 -19.21
C LEU A 133 -11.95 3.47 -18.31
N ASN A 134 -11.78 3.83 -17.04
CA ASN A 134 -11.04 3.00 -16.09
C ASN A 134 -11.64 1.60 -15.94
N SER A 135 -12.97 1.48 -15.87
CA SER A 135 -13.65 0.17 -15.84
C SER A 135 -13.40 -0.65 -17.10
N CYS A 136 -13.51 -0.03 -18.29
CA CYS A 136 -13.28 -0.71 -19.56
C CYS A 136 -11.82 -1.18 -19.70
N ALA A 137 -10.86 -0.27 -19.51
CA ALA A 137 -9.43 -0.57 -19.61
C ALA A 137 -8.97 -1.58 -18.54
N SER A 138 -9.56 -1.57 -17.34
CA SER A 138 -9.31 -2.58 -16.31
C SER A 138 -9.74 -3.99 -16.76
N ARG A 139 -10.93 -4.12 -17.36
CA ARG A 139 -11.40 -5.42 -17.89
C ARG A 139 -10.52 -5.91 -19.03
N LEU A 140 -10.12 -5.03 -19.94
CA LEU A 140 -9.22 -5.38 -21.05
C LEU A 140 -7.84 -5.80 -20.53
N ALA A 141 -7.23 -5.04 -19.61
CA ALA A 141 -5.94 -5.40 -19.03
C ALA A 141 -5.97 -6.79 -18.37
N LEU A 142 -6.98 -7.09 -17.54
CA LEU A 142 -7.12 -8.40 -16.92
C LEU A 142 -7.39 -9.53 -17.92
N ARG A 143 -8.13 -9.27 -19.00
CA ARG A 143 -8.40 -10.26 -20.06
C ARG A 143 -7.13 -10.69 -20.80
N TYR A 144 -6.13 -9.81 -20.91
CA TYR A 144 -4.89 -10.04 -21.66
C TYR A 144 -3.66 -10.11 -20.74
N VAL A 145 -3.73 -10.92 -19.67
CA VAL A 145 -2.61 -11.25 -18.73
C VAL A 145 -1.97 -10.02 -18.04
N GLY A 146 -2.60 -8.86 -18.18
CA GLY A 146 -2.19 -7.60 -17.58
C GLY A 146 -2.55 -7.50 -16.11
N ALA A 147 -2.41 -6.30 -15.56
CA ALA A 147 -2.76 -6.03 -14.18
C ALA A 147 -3.31 -4.60 -13.99
N ILE A 148 -3.83 -4.30 -12.81
CA ILE A 148 -4.41 -2.99 -12.48
C ILE A 148 -3.70 -2.38 -11.27
N ILE A 149 -3.39 -1.08 -11.33
CA ILE A 149 -3.06 -0.27 -10.14
C ILE A 149 -4.18 0.75 -9.93
N ARG A 150 -4.87 0.67 -8.78
CA ARG A 150 -5.93 1.61 -8.37
C ARG A 150 -5.37 2.59 -7.35
N HIS A 151 -5.92 3.81 -7.33
CA HIS A 151 -5.51 4.90 -6.44
C HIS A 151 -6.66 5.33 -5.51
N PRO A 152 -7.12 4.47 -4.57
CA PRO A 152 -8.27 4.79 -3.70
C PRO A 152 -8.00 5.95 -2.75
N ASP A 153 -6.72 6.17 -2.43
CA ASP A 153 -6.25 7.21 -1.51
C ASP A 153 -6.14 8.59 -2.21
N ILE A 154 -6.32 8.67 -3.54
CA ILE A 154 -6.33 9.92 -4.31
C ILE A 154 -7.77 10.27 -4.70
N LYS A 155 -8.41 11.07 -3.83
CA LYS A 155 -9.75 11.63 -4.03
C LYS A 155 -9.67 13.02 -4.68
N ARG A 156 -10.81 13.58 -5.09
CA ARG A 156 -10.91 14.80 -5.90
C ARG A 156 -10.43 16.07 -5.17
N ASP A 157 -10.45 16.08 -3.84
CA ASP A 157 -10.25 17.27 -3.01
C ASP A 157 -8.95 17.19 -2.20
N SER A 158 -8.43 18.35 -1.76
CA SER A 158 -7.14 18.60 -1.06
C SER A 158 -5.84 18.04 -1.67
N LEU A 159 -5.92 17.20 -2.70
CA LEU A 159 -4.77 16.49 -3.28
C LEU A 159 -4.28 17.06 -4.63
N PHE A 160 -4.73 18.24 -5.02
CA PHE A 160 -4.39 18.90 -6.28
C PHE A 160 -3.83 20.31 -6.05
N PHE A 161 -2.94 20.74 -6.94
CA PHE A 161 -2.52 22.15 -7.03
C PHE A 161 -3.72 23.07 -7.30
N CYS A 162 -3.49 24.38 -7.17
CA CYS A 162 -4.45 25.43 -7.50
C CYS A 162 -5.00 25.32 -8.94
N ASP A 163 -4.26 24.73 -9.88
CA ASP A 163 -4.70 24.45 -11.25
C ASP A 163 -5.77 23.34 -11.38
N GLY A 164 -6.07 22.61 -10.29
CA GLY A 164 -7.08 21.57 -10.27
C GLY A 164 -6.82 20.34 -11.15
N VAL A 165 -5.61 20.21 -11.72
CA VAL A 165 -5.22 19.17 -12.68
C VAL A 165 -4.01 18.37 -12.20
N HIS A 166 -2.99 19.03 -11.66
CA HIS A 166 -1.77 18.39 -11.17
C HIS A 166 -1.85 18.07 -9.67
N LEU A 167 -1.18 17.00 -9.26
CA LEU A 167 -1.15 16.54 -7.87
C LEU A 167 -0.30 17.48 -7.00
N SER A 168 -0.74 17.75 -5.77
CA SER A 168 0.10 18.42 -4.77
C SER A 168 1.33 17.56 -4.41
N LYS A 169 2.32 18.10 -3.70
CA LYS A 169 3.51 17.32 -3.29
C LYS A 169 3.15 16.07 -2.48
N LEU A 170 2.22 16.20 -1.53
CA LEU A 170 1.68 15.08 -0.76
C LEU A 170 1.00 14.04 -1.68
N ALA A 171 0.18 14.49 -2.62
CA ALA A 171 -0.53 13.59 -3.52
C ALA A 171 0.38 12.89 -4.54
N ASN A 172 1.42 13.58 -5.05
CA ASN A 172 2.49 12.96 -5.84
C ASN A 172 3.22 11.90 -5.02
N ALA A 173 3.51 12.16 -3.73
CA ALA A 173 4.10 11.16 -2.86
C ALA A 173 3.20 9.91 -2.76
N VAL A 174 1.90 10.08 -2.46
CA VAL A 174 0.91 8.98 -2.41
C VAL A 174 0.82 8.21 -3.74
N PHE A 175 0.75 8.92 -4.87
CA PHE A 175 0.69 8.32 -6.20
C PHE A 175 1.92 7.45 -6.50
N LEU A 176 3.12 8.01 -6.31
CA LEU A 176 4.40 7.32 -6.50
C LEU A 176 4.57 6.12 -5.55
N ASN A 177 4.12 6.23 -4.30
CA ASN A 177 4.16 5.12 -3.34
C ASN A 177 3.17 4.00 -3.72
N THR A 178 2.04 4.35 -4.34
CA THR A 178 1.05 3.40 -4.87
C THR A 178 1.58 2.71 -6.13
N LEU A 179 2.24 3.44 -7.04
CA LEU A 179 2.97 2.87 -8.18
C LEU A 179 4.07 1.92 -7.72
N GLN A 180 4.92 2.34 -6.76
CA GLN A 180 5.98 1.50 -6.21
C GLN A 180 5.44 0.18 -5.65
N GLY A 181 4.46 0.25 -4.73
CA GLY A 181 3.87 -0.93 -4.10
C GLY A 181 3.12 -1.82 -5.10
N GLY A 182 2.46 -1.21 -6.09
CA GLY A 182 1.75 -1.94 -7.15
C GLY A 182 2.69 -2.67 -8.08
N LEU A 183 3.74 -2.03 -8.58
CA LEU A 183 4.73 -2.68 -9.43
C LEU A 183 5.45 -3.80 -8.67
N GLU A 184 5.85 -3.57 -7.42
CA GLU A 184 6.43 -4.62 -6.56
C GLU A 184 5.48 -5.82 -6.41
N ALA A 185 4.21 -5.60 -6.06
CA ALA A 185 3.24 -6.68 -5.88
C ALA A 185 2.90 -7.43 -7.19
N ILE A 186 2.74 -6.71 -8.31
CA ILE A 186 2.38 -7.30 -9.60
C ILE A 186 3.56 -8.10 -10.19
N LEU A 187 4.78 -7.56 -10.11
CA LEU A 187 5.96 -8.08 -10.80
C LEU A 187 6.77 -9.09 -9.98
N THR A 188 6.60 -9.14 -8.65
CA THR A 188 7.32 -10.09 -7.77
C THR A 188 6.40 -11.05 -7.02
N LYS A 189 5.10 -10.76 -6.91
CA LYS A 189 4.12 -11.59 -6.17
C LYS A 189 2.95 -12.07 -7.03
N GLY A 190 2.98 -11.81 -8.34
CA GLY A 190 1.94 -12.26 -9.28
C GLY A 190 0.57 -11.60 -9.10
N HIS A 191 0.45 -10.47 -8.39
CA HIS A 191 -0.86 -9.83 -8.18
C HIS A 191 -1.46 -9.36 -9.51
N ALA A 192 -2.74 -9.66 -9.76
CA ALA A 192 -3.50 -9.11 -10.90
C ALA A 192 -4.05 -7.69 -10.62
N CYS A 193 -4.21 -7.29 -9.36
CA CYS A 193 -4.70 -5.98 -8.97
C CYS A 193 -3.99 -5.48 -7.70
N TYR A 194 -3.64 -4.19 -7.68
CA TYR A 194 -3.10 -3.50 -6.51
C TYR A 194 -3.88 -2.21 -6.21
N PRO A 195 -4.30 -1.94 -4.96
CA PRO A 195 -4.43 -2.94 -3.90
C PRO A 195 -5.33 -4.11 -4.37
N ALA A 196 -5.11 -5.29 -3.78
CA ALA A 196 -6.01 -6.42 -4.00
C ALA A 196 -7.43 -6.06 -3.51
N SER A 197 -8.46 -6.78 -3.97
CA SER A 197 -9.86 -6.53 -3.60
C SER A 197 -10.11 -6.63 -2.10
N GLN A 198 -9.32 -7.44 -1.39
CA GLN A 198 -9.07 -7.24 0.04
C GLN A 198 -8.05 -6.11 0.21
N ALA A 199 -8.54 -4.88 0.28
CA ALA A 199 -7.83 -3.87 1.03
C ALA A 199 -7.71 -4.40 2.46
N TYR A 200 -6.50 -4.52 3.01
CA TYR A 200 -6.33 -4.57 4.46
C TYR A 200 -7.19 -3.45 5.04
N PRO A 201 -8.16 -3.73 5.95
CA PRO A 201 -9.05 -2.71 6.48
C PRO A 201 -8.22 -1.67 7.25
N ARG A 202 -7.85 -0.60 6.54
CA ARG A 202 -7.06 0.52 7.07
C ARG A 202 -8.01 1.51 7.72
N ALA A 203 -8.31 1.29 8.99
CA ALA A 203 -8.98 2.27 9.83
C ALA A 203 -8.00 3.41 10.18
N LEU A 204 -8.00 4.48 9.39
CA LEU A 204 -7.31 5.72 9.76
C LEU A 204 -8.23 6.54 10.67
N LEU A 205 -8.02 6.43 11.98
CA LEU A 205 -8.84 7.07 13.01
C LEU A 205 -8.11 8.30 13.57
N GLY A 206 -8.23 9.42 12.87
CA GLY A 206 -7.75 10.72 13.34
C GLY A 206 -8.88 11.50 14.03
N TYR A 207 -8.66 11.92 15.27
CA TYR A 207 -9.58 12.79 16.00
C TYR A 207 -8.85 14.09 16.39
N SER A 208 -9.37 15.24 15.95
CA SER A 208 -8.78 16.54 16.29
C SER A 208 -8.89 16.82 17.80
N GLY A 209 -7.84 17.38 18.40
CA GLY A 209 -7.80 17.69 19.84
C GLY A 209 -7.97 16.47 20.77
N CYS A 210 -7.73 15.26 20.28
CA CYS A 210 -7.93 14.04 21.06
C CYS A 210 -6.83 13.84 22.10
N THR A 211 -7.23 13.53 23.33
CA THR A 211 -6.37 13.08 24.44
C THR A 211 -6.38 11.56 24.52
N PHE A 212 -5.44 10.98 25.26
CA PHE A 212 -5.32 9.55 25.52
C PHE A 212 -6.64 8.96 26.06
N ASP A 213 -7.25 9.57 27.08
CA ASP A 213 -8.46 9.03 27.72
C ASP A 213 -9.67 9.00 26.76
N ARG A 214 -9.75 9.95 25.81
CA ARG A 214 -10.77 9.94 24.73
C ARG A 214 -10.48 8.90 23.66
N LEU A 215 -9.19 8.66 23.37
CA LEU A 215 -8.77 7.69 22.36
C LEU A 215 -8.93 6.26 22.87
N SER A 216 -8.59 5.96 24.12
CA SER A 216 -8.64 4.61 24.69
C SER A 216 -10.04 4.01 24.64
N GLN A 217 -11.06 4.78 25.06
CA GLN A 217 -12.47 4.40 25.03
C GLN A 217 -12.99 4.08 23.62
N ARG A 218 -12.55 4.84 22.60
CA ARG A 218 -12.99 4.68 21.20
C ARG A 218 -12.18 3.63 20.44
N GLY A 219 -10.86 3.65 20.60
CA GLY A 219 -9.91 2.82 19.88
C GLY A 219 -10.07 1.33 20.18
N ILE A 220 -10.40 0.97 21.43
CA ILE A 220 -10.65 -0.44 21.79
C ILE A 220 -11.79 -1.06 20.96
N ARG A 221 -12.91 -0.34 20.78
CA ARG A 221 -14.07 -0.83 20.00
C ARG A 221 -13.70 -1.12 18.55
N GLU A 222 -12.87 -0.27 17.96
CA GLU A 222 -12.41 -0.45 16.58
C GLU A 222 -11.35 -1.54 16.47
N VAL A 223 -10.49 -1.73 17.48
CA VAL A 223 -9.55 -2.87 17.55
C VAL A 223 -10.31 -4.19 17.66
N ASP A 224 -11.37 -4.26 18.46
CA ASP A 224 -12.22 -5.44 18.56
C ASP A 224 -12.94 -5.76 17.25
N LYS A 225 -13.42 -4.73 16.56
CA LYS A 225 -14.15 -4.84 15.28
C LYS A 225 -13.25 -5.22 14.10
N PHE A 226 -12.06 -4.61 13.98
CA PHE A 226 -11.16 -4.80 12.84
C PHE A 226 -10.12 -5.91 13.05
N LYS A 227 -9.91 -6.37 14.29
CA LYS A 227 -8.86 -7.33 14.70
C LYS A 227 -7.50 -7.08 14.00
N PRO A 228 -6.94 -5.86 14.13
CA PRO A 228 -5.77 -5.45 13.36
C PRO A 228 -4.50 -6.22 13.77
N ALA A 229 -3.75 -6.68 12.75
CA ALA A 229 -2.44 -7.32 12.95
C ALA A 229 -1.34 -6.34 13.37
N LEU A 230 -1.49 -5.06 13.06
CA LEU A 230 -0.59 -3.96 13.43
C LEU A 230 -1.44 -2.75 13.83
N VAL A 231 -1.22 -2.22 15.03
CA VAL A 231 -1.77 -0.94 15.48
C VAL A 231 -0.63 0.08 15.58
N CYS A 232 -0.87 1.28 15.08
CA CYS A 232 0.07 2.41 15.16
C CYS A 232 -0.58 3.56 15.92
N LEU A 233 0.11 4.09 16.93
CA LEU A 233 -0.41 5.06 17.89
C LEU A 233 0.36 6.38 17.79
N GLN A 234 -0.32 7.45 17.40
CA GLN A 234 0.16 8.83 17.51
C GLN A 234 -0.81 9.57 18.44
N LEU A 235 -0.38 9.78 19.68
CA LEU A 235 -1.20 10.28 20.80
C LEU A 235 -0.31 11.08 21.79
N GLY A 236 -0.87 11.59 22.89
CA GLY A 236 -0.10 12.30 23.94
C GLY A 236 0.20 13.78 23.67
N SER A 237 0.18 14.24 22.41
CA SER A 237 0.51 15.64 22.05
C SER A 237 -0.46 16.66 22.66
N ASN A 238 -1.74 16.33 22.81
CA ASN A 238 -2.72 17.24 23.41
C ASN A 238 -2.73 17.14 24.94
N ASP A 239 -2.45 15.94 25.47
CA ASP A 239 -2.30 15.65 26.89
C ASP A 239 -1.18 16.50 27.51
N LEU A 240 -0.04 16.59 26.82
CA LEU A 240 1.09 17.45 27.19
C LEU A 240 0.81 18.97 27.13
N CYS A 241 -0.37 19.41 26.69
CA CYS A 241 -0.77 20.83 26.78
C CYS A 241 -1.34 21.21 28.16
N SER A 242 -1.73 20.25 28.99
CA SER A 242 -2.15 20.47 30.38
C SER A 242 -0.92 20.49 31.28
N ILE A 243 -0.93 21.41 32.24
CA ILE A 243 0.09 21.54 33.28
C ILE A 243 -0.07 20.46 34.37
N ASP A 244 -1.29 19.97 34.55
CA ASP A 244 -1.72 19.04 35.60
C ASP A 244 -1.44 17.57 35.26
N VAL A 245 -1.16 17.27 33.98
CA VAL A 245 -0.76 15.93 33.54
C VAL A 245 0.70 15.69 33.91
N GLU A 246 0.99 14.68 34.73
CA GLU A 246 2.37 14.26 34.94
C GLU A 246 2.91 13.42 33.78
N VAL A 247 4.21 13.60 33.51
CA VAL A 247 4.84 13.00 32.32
C VAL A 247 5.01 11.48 32.48
N ASN A 248 5.33 11.02 33.70
CA ASN A 248 5.43 9.59 33.99
C ASN A 248 4.06 8.92 33.85
N ASP A 249 3.01 9.48 34.46
CA ASP A 249 1.63 8.98 34.36
C ASP A 249 1.15 8.84 32.91
N LEU A 250 1.47 9.83 32.06
CA LEU A 250 1.15 9.75 30.63
C LEU A 250 1.92 8.61 29.94
N VAL A 251 3.19 8.41 30.27
CA VAL A 251 3.99 7.29 29.73
C VAL A 251 3.44 5.94 30.20
N ASP A 252 3.12 5.81 31.49
CA ASP A 252 2.55 4.60 32.10
C ASP A 252 1.24 4.22 31.40
N LYS A 253 0.29 5.18 31.31
CA LYS A 253 -0.96 5.03 30.55
C LYS A 253 -0.73 4.54 29.12
N ILE A 254 0.27 5.08 28.42
CA ILE A 254 0.58 4.68 27.04
C ILE A 254 1.13 3.26 26.99
N VAL A 255 2.05 2.90 27.88
CA VAL A 255 2.64 1.55 27.97
C VAL A 255 1.55 0.52 28.27
N ASP A 256 0.72 0.74 29.28
CA ASP A 256 -0.39 -0.12 29.66
C ASP A 256 -1.40 -0.30 28.52
N PHE A 257 -1.67 0.77 27.76
CA PHE A 257 -2.50 0.67 26.56
C PHE A 257 -1.88 -0.24 25.49
N THR A 258 -0.56 -0.20 25.30
CA THR A 258 0.09 -1.15 24.38
C THR A 258 -0.05 -2.59 24.86
N VAL A 259 0.12 -2.86 26.16
CA VAL A 259 -0.05 -4.20 26.75
C VAL A 259 -1.49 -4.69 26.63
N MET A 260 -2.48 -3.83 26.89
CA MET A 260 -3.90 -4.16 26.68
C MET A 260 -4.23 -4.47 25.21
N LEU A 261 -3.67 -3.71 24.25
CA LEU A 261 -3.82 -4.02 22.83
C LEU A 261 -3.21 -5.39 22.47
N ARG A 262 -2.03 -5.71 23.02
CA ARG A 262 -1.40 -7.05 22.88
C ARG A 262 -2.33 -8.15 23.40
N GLY A 263 -2.89 -7.99 24.61
CA GLY A 263 -3.83 -8.92 25.22
C GLY A 263 -5.11 -9.14 24.39
N ARG A 264 -5.53 -8.14 23.60
CA ARG A 264 -6.67 -8.22 22.67
C ARG A 264 -6.34 -8.87 21.32
N GLY A 265 -5.15 -9.48 21.18
CA GLY A 265 -4.72 -10.22 19.99
C GLY A 265 -4.02 -9.38 18.92
N VAL A 266 -3.70 -8.10 19.20
CA VAL A 266 -2.96 -7.25 18.25
C VAL A 266 -1.52 -7.76 18.14
N ARG A 267 -1.19 -8.35 16.98
CA ARG A 267 0.11 -9.04 16.77
C ARG A 267 1.33 -8.11 16.80
N ARG A 268 1.15 -6.80 16.57
CA ARG A 268 2.18 -5.75 16.68
C ARG A 268 1.58 -4.42 17.09
N VAL A 269 2.16 -3.74 18.09
CA VAL A 269 1.78 -2.38 18.47
C VAL A 269 2.97 -1.45 18.29
N CYS A 270 2.77 -0.29 17.69
CA CYS A 270 3.82 0.71 17.57
C CYS A 270 3.37 2.06 18.10
N VAL A 271 4.16 2.65 18.99
CA VAL A 271 3.96 4.01 19.51
C VAL A 271 4.91 4.94 18.77
N TYR A 272 4.37 6.03 18.22
CA TYR A 272 5.15 7.03 17.51
C TYR A 272 5.66 8.07 18.50
N GLN A 273 6.83 8.63 18.24
CA GLN A 273 7.29 9.80 18.99
C GLN A 273 6.26 10.94 18.92
N ILE A 274 6.13 11.70 20.02
CA ILE A 274 5.43 12.98 19.99
C ILE A 274 6.32 13.99 19.28
N LEU A 275 5.74 14.81 18.40
CA LEU A 275 6.49 15.80 17.62
C LEU A 275 6.65 17.11 18.39
N HIS A 276 7.82 17.73 18.24
CA HIS A 276 8.10 19.06 18.77
C HIS A 276 7.23 20.11 18.08
N ARG A 277 6.93 21.18 18.82
CA ARG A 277 6.30 22.40 18.32
C ARG A 277 7.34 23.50 18.09
N LYS A 278 6.97 24.52 17.32
CA LYS A 278 7.69 25.81 17.29
C LYS A 278 6.83 26.89 17.97
N PRO A 279 7.40 28.04 18.35
CA PRO A 279 6.62 29.18 18.83
C PRO A 279 5.50 29.53 17.83
N PRO A 280 4.29 29.88 18.31
CA PRO A 280 3.20 30.25 17.43
C PRO A 280 3.45 31.65 16.87
N THR A 281 3.20 31.88 15.58
CA THR A 281 3.30 33.22 14.97
C THR A 281 2.30 34.23 15.55
N LYS A 282 1.27 33.76 16.29
CA LYS A 282 0.29 34.60 16.99
C LYS A 282 0.38 34.35 18.50
N PRO A 283 0.60 35.39 19.34
CA PRO A 283 0.53 35.28 20.79
C PRO A 283 -0.81 34.69 21.28
N GLY A 284 -0.80 34.05 22.45
CA GLY A 284 -2.02 33.48 23.07
C GLY A 284 -2.62 32.25 22.39
N ARG A 285 -2.06 31.76 21.27
CA ARG A 285 -2.58 30.57 20.56
C ARG A 285 -2.42 29.26 21.34
N PHE A 286 -1.45 29.18 22.23
CA PHE A 286 -1.18 28.01 23.07
C PHE A 286 -1.36 28.37 24.54
N THR A 287 -1.88 27.42 25.32
CA THR A 287 -1.95 27.50 26.78
C THR A 287 -0.58 27.46 27.45
N VAL A 288 0.43 26.92 26.77
CA VAL A 288 1.78 26.69 27.30
C VAL A 288 2.87 27.13 26.32
N GLY A 289 4.00 27.57 26.84
CA GLY A 289 5.17 27.96 26.06
C GLY A 289 5.75 26.79 25.26
N SER A 290 6.18 27.03 24.02
CA SER A 290 6.64 25.94 23.15
C SER A 290 7.93 25.26 23.62
N GLU A 291 8.76 25.93 24.42
CA GLU A 291 9.97 25.36 25.02
C GLU A 291 9.63 24.42 26.17
N TRP A 292 8.76 24.85 27.09
CA TRP A 292 8.20 24.01 28.16
C TRP A 292 7.46 22.78 27.62
N PHE A 293 6.70 22.94 26.52
CA PHE A 293 6.07 21.81 25.84
C PHE A 293 7.12 20.85 25.26
N ASN A 294 8.15 21.37 24.59
CA ASN A 294 9.17 20.56 23.95
C ASN A 294 10.03 19.78 24.97
N SER A 295 10.40 20.37 26.11
CA SER A 295 11.17 19.64 27.14
C SER A 295 10.39 18.45 27.71
N ARG A 296 9.07 18.59 27.85
CA ARG A 296 8.16 17.50 28.23
C ARG A 296 8.02 16.45 27.13
N VAL A 297 8.03 16.86 25.85
CA VAL A 297 8.08 15.92 24.72
C VAL A 297 9.40 15.14 24.67
N ASP A 298 10.54 15.79 24.91
CA ASP A 298 11.85 15.13 24.99
C ASP A 298 11.86 14.09 26.13
N LEU A 299 11.29 14.41 27.29
CA LEU A 299 11.12 13.49 28.42
C LEU A 299 10.21 12.29 28.06
N VAL A 300 9.00 12.51 27.53
CA VAL A 300 8.10 11.42 27.07
C VAL A 300 8.79 10.53 26.03
N ASN A 301 9.40 11.13 25.01
CA ASN A 301 10.03 10.38 23.91
C ASN A 301 11.25 9.58 24.35
N ARG A 302 11.93 9.98 25.43
CA ARG A 302 13.01 9.20 26.03
C ARG A 302 12.45 8.02 26.83
N LEU A 303 11.51 8.27 27.74
CA LEU A 303 10.91 7.23 28.57
C LEU A 303 10.17 6.16 27.75
N LEU A 304 9.52 6.53 26.64
CA LEU A 304 8.89 5.56 25.72
C LEU A 304 9.91 4.71 24.94
N ASP A 305 11.06 5.28 24.58
CA ASP A 305 12.15 4.55 23.89
C ASP A 305 12.83 3.54 24.84
N GLU A 306 13.02 3.93 26.10
CA GLU A 306 13.52 3.09 27.18
C GLU A 306 12.56 1.93 27.50
N ARG A 307 11.25 2.19 27.61
CA ARG A 307 10.27 1.19 28.05
C ARG A 307 9.70 0.29 26.95
N LEU A 308 9.60 0.76 25.70
CA LEU A 308 8.98 0.00 24.60
C LEU A 308 9.99 -0.60 23.61
N GLY A 309 11.26 -0.20 23.68
CA GLY A 309 12.33 -0.73 22.84
C GLY A 309 12.24 -0.32 21.35
N ARG A 310 13.29 -0.69 20.60
CA ARG A 310 13.54 -0.20 19.22
C ARG A 310 13.28 -1.21 18.11
N ASP A 311 12.94 -2.45 18.44
CA ASP A 311 12.56 -3.51 17.50
C ASP A 311 11.14 -4.04 17.80
N PHE A 312 10.76 -5.21 17.29
CA PHE A 312 9.46 -5.84 17.52
C PHE A 312 9.60 -7.22 18.23
N LEU A 313 10.65 -7.46 19.01
CA LEU A 313 10.86 -8.74 19.72
C LEU A 313 9.75 -9.01 20.76
N SER A 314 9.43 -8.01 21.59
CA SER A 314 8.22 -8.02 22.46
C SER A 314 6.92 -7.92 21.67
N GLY A 315 7.00 -7.59 20.38
CA GLY A 315 5.87 -7.25 19.53
C GLY A 315 5.22 -5.90 19.87
N VAL A 316 5.85 -5.10 20.73
CA VAL A 316 5.61 -3.65 20.87
C VAL A 316 6.88 -2.92 20.39
N ARG A 317 6.77 -1.66 19.96
CA ARG A 317 7.90 -0.86 19.47
C ARG A 317 7.68 0.64 19.63
N PHE A 318 8.71 1.38 20.05
CA PHE A 318 8.76 2.83 19.87
C PHE A 318 9.37 3.21 18.51
N TRP A 319 8.75 4.17 17.81
CA TRP A 319 9.20 4.62 16.50
C TRP A 319 9.49 6.12 16.45
N ARG A 320 10.77 6.43 16.24
CA ARG A 320 11.26 7.80 16.04
C ARG A 320 11.13 8.24 14.58
N HIS A 321 10.49 9.37 14.35
CA HIS A 321 10.48 10.04 13.04
C HIS A 321 11.76 10.87 12.90
N ALA A 322 12.70 10.36 12.11
CA ALA A 322 13.99 11.00 11.88
C ALA A 322 13.87 12.42 11.29
N GLY A 323 14.60 13.37 11.88
CA GLY A 323 14.69 14.76 11.38
C GLY A 323 13.44 15.61 11.63
N PHE A 324 12.72 15.42 12.74
CA PHE A 324 11.61 16.29 13.16
C PHE A 324 11.92 17.18 14.38
N CYS A 325 12.96 16.87 15.17
CA CYS A 325 13.20 17.51 16.47
C CYS A 325 14.08 18.78 16.41
N SER A 326 15.06 18.86 15.49
CA SER A 326 16.00 20.00 15.44
C SER A 326 15.35 21.29 14.96
N THR A 327 15.77 22.44 15.48
CA THR A 327 15.18 23.76 15.22
C THR A 327 15.07 24.09 13.73
N GLU A 328 16.13 23.84 12.96
CA GLU A 328 16.14 24.02 11.50
C GLU A 328 15.10 23.12 10.80
N ASN A 329 15.00 21.85 11.20
CA ASN A 329 13.98 20.94 10.65
C ASN A 329 12.57 21.38 11.04
N LYS A 330 12.33 21.81 12.28
CA LYS A 330 11.03 22.30 12.76
C LYS A 330 10.50 23.45 11.89
N ALA A 331 11.36 24.40 11.54
CA ALA A 331 11.02 25.49 10.62
C ALA A 331 10.63 25.01 9.22
N LYS A 332 11.31 23.96 8.72
CA LYS A 332 11.06 23.36 7.39
C LYS A 332 9.84 22.44 7.32
N VAL A 333 9.44 21.77 8.41
CA VAL A 333 8.37 20.74 8.41
C VAL A 333 7.04 21.18 9.02
N LEU A 334 7.00 22.21 9.85
CA LEU A 334 5.78 22.70 10.50
C LEU A 334 5.14 23.87 9.75
N CYS A 335 3.80 23.93 9.77
CA CYS A 335 3.00 25.10 9.39
C CYS A 335 3.31 26.30 10.30
N GLU A 336 2.90 27.50 9.91
CA GLU A 336 2.98 28.72 10.74
C GLU A 336 2.29 28.58 12.10
N ASP A 337 1.27 27.73 12.21
CA ASP A 337 0.62 27.44 13.48
C ASP A 337 1.52 26.80 14.54
N GLY A 338 2.66 26.25 14.15
CA GLY A 338 3.65 25.64 15.02
C GLY A 338 3.31 24.26 15.56
N VAL A 339 2.22 23.64 15.10
CA VAL A 339 1.76 22.30 15.54
C VAL A 339 1.62 21.34 14.37
N HIS A 340 1.00 21.77 13.28
CA HIS A 340 0.68 20.88 12.17
C HIS A 340 1.84 20.78 11.20
N LEU A 341 1.92 19.64 10.51
CA LEU A 341 2.87 19.45 9.43
C LEU A 341 2.44 20.25 8.20
N ASN A 342 3.41 20.80 7.48
CA ASN A 342 3.15 21.44 6.19
C ASN A 342 3.09 20.42 5.05
N GLU A 343 2.42 20.78 3.95
CA GLU A 343 2.29 19.92 2.76
C GLU A 343 3.57 19.81 1.95
N THR A 344 4.49 20.76 2.10
CA THR A 344 5.68 20.89 1.24
C THR A 344 6.80 19.94 1.62
N GLN A 345 7.03 19.72 2.92
CA GLN A 345 8.05 18.80 3.45
C GLN A 345 7.54 17.94 4.61
N GLY A 346 6.71 18.48 5.50
CA GLY A 346 6.25 17.81 6.73
C GLY A 346 5.48 16.52 6.47
N TYR A 347 4.30 16.61 5.87
CA TYR A 347 3.48 15.44 5.56
C TYR A 347 4.20 14.41 4.66
N PRO A 348 4.92 14.80 3.58
CA PRO A 348 5.74 13.86 2.81
C PRO A 348 6.79 13.12 3.63
N LYS A 349 7.52 13.80 4.52
CA LYS A 349 8.55 13.21 5.39
C LYS A 349 7.94 12.25 6.43
N TYR A 350 6.82 12.66 7.04
CA TYR A 350 6.10 11.86 8.03
C TYR A 350 5.49 10.61 7.39
N TYR A 351 4.83 10.76 6.24
CA TYR A 351 4.34 9.63 5.45
C TYR A 351 5.45 8.62 5.13
N ASN A 352 6.61 9.08 4.64
CA ASN A 352 7.71 8.19 4.29
C ASN A 352 8.24 7.43 5.53
N SER A 353 8.28 8.08 6.70
CA SER A 353 8.65 7.44 7.96
C SER A 353 7.61 6.40 8.41
N VAL A 354 6.31 6.73 8.37
CA VAL A 354 5.22 5.78 8.65
C VAL A 354 5.22 4.60 7.68
N ARG A 355 5.48 4.83 6.39
CA ARG A 355 5.64 3.77 5.38
C ARG A 355 6.81 2.84 5.74
N ALA A 356 7.97 3.39 6.11
CA ALA A 356 9.13 2.60 6.51
C ALA A 356 8.83 1.73 7.74
N LEU A 357 8.13 2.29 8.75
CA LEU A 357 7.64 1.52 9.87
C LEU A 357 6.75 0.37 9.43
N VAL A 358 5.65 0.65 8.71
CA VAL A 358 4.65 -0.37 8.32
C VAL A 358 5.31 -1.47 7.49
N VAL A 359 6.25 -1.13 6.61
CA VAL A 359 7.05 -2.11 5.86
C VAL A 359 7.88 -2.99 6.81
N SER A 360 8.62 -2.42 7.76
CA SER A 360 9.37 -3.21 8.75
C SER A 360 8.45 -4.06 9.66
N GLY A 361 7.33 -3.48 10.08
CA GLY A 361 6.28 -4.09 10.90
C GLY A 361 5.45 -5.15 10.18
N LEU A 362 5.65 -5.38 8.88
CA LEU A 362 5.04 -6.48 8.13
C LEU A 362 6.09 -7.47 7.60
N ILE A 363 7.25 -7.02 7.08
CA ILE A 363 8.26 -7.88 6.42
C ILE A 363 8.85 -8.95 7.34
N VAL A 364 9.01 -8.68 8.65
CA VAL A 364 9.51 -9.70 9.61
C VAL A 364 8.64 -10.96 9.61
N TYR A 365 7.36 -10.88 9.18
CA TYR A 365 6.50 -12.06 9.05
C TYR A 365 6.90 -12.97 7.87
N SER A 366 7.39 -12.41 6.75
CA SER A 366 7.82 -13.21 5.61
C SER A 366 9.10 -14.00 5.94
N PHE A 367 10.10 -13.35 6.54
CA PHE A 367 11.36 -14.03 6.88
C PHE A 367 11.18 -15.10 7.97
N ILE A 368 10.47 -14.81 9.06
CA ILE A 368 10.29 -15.79 10.16
C ILE A 368 9.42 -16.98 9.70
N SER A 369 8.38 -16.77 8.88
CA SER A 369 7.58 -17.87 8.35
C SER A 369 8.37 -18.75 7.38
N LEU A 370 9.18 -18.16 6.48
CA LEU A 370 10.09 -18.91 5.62
C LEU A 370 11.14 -19.68 6.45
N TRP A 371 11.65 -19.11 7.54
CA TRP A 371 12.61 -19.78 8.41
C TRP A 371 11.98 -20.94 9.19
N LYS A 372 10.76 -20.76 9.73
CA LYS A 372 10.02 -21.86 10.38
C LYS A 372 9.69 -22.98 9.41
N MET A 373 9.26 -22.67 8.18
CA MET A 373 9.04 -23.69 7.15
C MET A 373 10.35 -24.41 6.79
N LYS A 374 11.46 -23.70 6.55
CA LYS A 374 12.75 -24.34 6.28
C LYS A 374 13.25 -25.20 7.44
N ALA A 375 13.07 -24.76 8.68
CA ALA A 375 13.42 -25.54 9.86
C ALA A 375 12.56 -26.80 10.00
N GLN A 376 11.25 -26.73 9.69
CA GLN A 376 10.37 -27.90 9.68
C GLN A 376 10.73 -28.90 8.55
N CYS A 377 11.05 -28.42 7.35
CA CYS A 377 11.56 -29.30 6.27
C CYS A 377 12.85 -30.02 6.68
N LEU A 378 13.82 -29.29 7.25
CA LEU A 378 15.11 -29.86 7.70
C LEU A 378 14.97 -30.88 8.85
N VAL A 379 13.92 -30.79 9.67
CA VAL A 379 13.62 -31.79 10.71
C VAL A 379 12.94 -33.02 10.12
N LEU A 380 12.09 -32.86 9.09
CA LEU A 380 11.46 -33.99 8.40
C LEU A 380 12.45 -34.80 7.55
N GLU A 381 13.38 -34.13 6.86
CA GLU A 381 14.48 -34.80 6.13
C GLU A 381 15.39 -35.61 7.06
N LYS A 382 15.69 -35.10 8.26
CA LYS A 382 16.53 -35.82 9.25
C LYS A 382 15.85 -36.99 9.96
N ASN A 383 14.52 -37.06 9.92
CA ASN A 383 13.74 -38.14 10.51
C ASN A 383 13.27 -39.17 9.46
N SER A 384 13.76 -39.06 8.22
CA SER A 384 13.40 -39.93 7.08
C SER A 384 14.61 -40.69 6.50
N ILE A 385 15.66 -40.87 7.32
CA ILE A 385 16.90 -41.62 7.02
C ILE A 385 17.11 -42.64 8.13
#